data_AF-A0A024FKK2-F1
#
_entry.id   AF-A0A024FKK2-F1
#
_cell.length_a   1.000
_cell.length_b   1.000
_cell.length_c   1.000
_cell.angle_alpha   90.00
_cell.angle_beta   90.00
_cell.angle_gamma   90.00
#
_symmetry.space_group_name_H-M   'P 1'
#
loop_
_entity.id
_entity.type
_entity.pdbx_description
1 polymer ?
#
loop_
_entity_poly.entity_id
_entity_poly.type
_entity_poly.pdbx_seq_one_letter_code
_entity_poly.pdbx_strand_id
1 'polypeptide(L)'
;MNTKIVMTSSALFYGVIGILFSFLPNEIAGYLNVESNIITILFLKIMSALYLGFGILNWMAKETLIGGIYNKPIAFGNLMHFCVGAITLVKVVSNIKTHLEIVISLTLVYVIFAILFVYIFRTNPTKTKKKK
;
A
#
# COMPACT_ATOMS: atom_id res chain seq x y z
N MET A 1 -6.07 1.58 -18.71
CA MET A 1 -4.94 1.51 -17.75
C MET A 1 -4.45 0.07 -17.66
N ASN A 2 -3.14 -0.14 -17.59
CA ASN A 2 -2.58 -1.48 -17.37
C ASN A 2 -2.61 -1.83 -15.88
N THR A 3 -3.67 -2.49 -15.42
CA THR A 3 -3.86 -2.85 -14.00
C THR A 3 -2.75 -3.76 -13.49
N LYS A 4 -2.12 -4.57 -14.35
CA LYS A 4 -0.98 -5.41 -13.98
C LYS A 4 0.18 -4.59 -13.42
N ILE A 5 0.48 -3.43 -14.01
CA ILE A 5 1.55 -2.55 -13.52
C ILE A 5 1.20 -2.03 -12.14
N VAL A 6 -0.02 -1.52 -11.94
CA VAL A 6 -0.50 -0.98 -10.66
C VAL A 6 -0.49 -2.05 -9.57
N MET A 7 -0.95 -3.26 -9.89
CA MET A 7 -0.94 -4.40 -8.95
C MET A 7 0.47 -4.86 -8.62
N THR A 8 1.37 -4.89 -9.60
CA THR A 8 2.78 -5.29 -9.37
C THR A 8 3.52 -4.26 -8.52
N SER A 9 3.38 -2.97 -8.83
CA SER A 9 4.06 -1.91 -8.08
C SER A 9 3.53 -1.81 -6.64
N SER A 10 2.21 -1.90 -6.44
CA SER A 10 1.62 -1.92 -5.08
C SER A 10 2.02 -3.19 -4.32
N ALA A 11 2.10 -4.36 -4.97
CA ALA A 11 2.58 -5.59 -4.34
C ALA A 11 4.02 -5.45 -3.84
N LEU A 12 4.90 -4.88 -4.67
CA LEU A 12 6.30 -4.62 -4.29
C LEU A 12 6.39 -3.60 -3.15
N PHE A 13 5.61 -2.52 -3.23
CA PHE A 13 5.54 -1.50 -2.18
C PHE A 13 5.17 -2.11 -0.82
N TYR A 14 4.09 -2.89 -0.78
CA TYR A 14 3.68 -3.60 0.44
C TYR A 14 4.68 -4.65 0.88
N GLY A 15 5.26 -5.40 -0.06
CA GLY A 15 6.26 -6.43 0.22
C GLY A 15 7.50 -5.85 0.90
N VAL A 16 8.03 -4.73 0.38
CA VAL A 16 9.19 -4.06 0.97
C VAL A 16 8.88 -3.56 2.38
N ILE A 17 7.77 -2.84 2.59
CA ILE A 17 7.39 -2.34 3.91
C ILE A 17 7.17 -3.50 4.89
N GLY A 18 6.46 -4.54 4.46
CA GLY A 18 6.19 -5.72 5.25
C GLY A 18 7.47 -6.45 5.70
N ILE A 19 8.42 -6.67 4.79
CA ILE A 19 9.72 -7.29 5.12
C ILE A 19 10.48 -6.41 6.11
N LEU A 20 10.57 -5.10 5.86
CA LEU A 20 11.27 -4.18 6.76
C LEU A 20 10.70 -4.20 8.18
N PHE A 21 9.37 -4.14 8.33
CA PHE A 21 8.71 -4.22 9.64
C PHE A 21 8.84 -5.59 10.31
N SER A 22 9.00 -6.67 9.55
CA SER A 22 9.18 -8.02 10.10
C SER A 22 10.59 -8.25 10.64
N PHE A 23 11.61 -7.86 9.86
CA PHE A 23 13.00 -8.19 10.12
C PHE A 23 13.78 -7.09 10.86
N LEU A 24 13.39 -5.82 10.69
CA LEU A 24 14.09 -4.66 11.25
C LEU A 24 13.18 -3.74 12.11
N PRO A 25 12.34 -4.28 13.02
CA PRO A 25 11.39 -3.45 13.75
C PRO A 25 12.06 -2.52 14.76
N ASN A 26 13.17 -2.92 15.38
CA ASN A 26 13.87 -2.09 16.38
C ASN A 26 14.62 -0.94 15.69
N GLU A 27 15.24 -1.21 14.55
CA GLU A 27 15.96 -0.25 13.73
C GLU A 27 15.00 0.81 13.20
N ILE A 28 13.80 0.41 12.77
CA ILE A 28 12.76 1.34 12.34
C ILE A 28 12.23 2.17 13.50
N ALA A 29 11.97 1.56 14.67
CA ALA A 29 11.54 2.31 15.85
C ALA A 29 12.60 3.35 16.25
N GLY A 30 13.88 2.95 16.30
CA GLY A 30 14.99 3.84 16.58
C GLY A 30 15.14 4.96 15.54
N TYR A 31 15.04 4.63 14.25
CA TYR A 31 15.08 5.62 13.18
C TYR A 31 13.96 6.66 13.30
N LEU A 32 12.75 6.24 13.67
CA LEU A 32 11.61 7.12 13.85
C LEU A 32 11.61 7.87 15.20
N ASN A 33 12.65 7.71 16.02
CA ASN A 33 12.73 8.23 17.38
C ASN A 33 11.54 7.80 18.26
N VAL A 34 11.02 6.59 18.02
CA VAL A 34 9.97 5.96 18.82
C VAL A 34 10.62 4.99 19.79
N GLU A 35 10.16 5.00 21.05
CA GLU A 35 10.66 4.06 22.04
C GLU A 35 10.41 2.60 21.61
N SER A 36 11.50 1.84 21.55
CA SER A 36 11.50 0.44 21.13
C SER A 36 11.11 -0.48 22.29
N ASN A 37 9.84 -0.44 22.68
CA ASN A 37 9.27 -1.31 23.70
C ASN A 37 8.51 -2.50 23.09
N ILE A 38 8.12 -3.46 23.93
CA ILE A 38 7.43 -4.69 23.52
C ILE A 38 6.17 -4.40 22.69
N ILE A 39 5.41 -3.36 23.07
CA ILE A 39 4.17 -2.99 22.41
C ILE A 39 4.43 -2.37 21.03
N THR A 40 5.39 -1.44 20.92
CA THR A 40 5.80 -0.85 19.64
C THR A 40 6.22 -1.94 18.64
N ILE A 41 7.07 -2.87 19.07
CA ILE A 41 7.57 -3.96 18.22
C ILE A 41 6.46 -4.94 17.83
N LEU A 42 5.55 -5.25 18.74
CA LEU A 42 4.37 -6.07 18.45
C LEU A 42 3.51 -5.43 17.35
N PHE A 43 3.21 -4.13 17.46
CA PHE A 43 2.42 -3.41 16.45
C PHE A 43 3.12 -3.38 15.09
N LEU A 44 4.44 -3.11 15.05
CA LEU A 44 5.20 -3.15 13.79
C LEU A 44 5.11 -4.53 13.13
N LYS A 45 5.26 -5.63 13.89
CA LYS A 45 5.18 -6.99 13.36
C LYS A 45 3.78 -7.36 12.85
N ILE A 46 2.73 -6.97 13.55
CA ILE A 46 1.34 -7.17 13.10
C ILE A 46 1.07 -6.37 11.83
N MET A 47 1.52 -5.11 11.76
CA MET A 47 1.42 -4.30 10.55
C MET A 47 2.21 -4.92 9.39
N SER A 48 3.36 -5.52 9.66
CA SER A 48 4.11 -6.31 8.68
C SER A 48 3.25 -7.41 8.06
N ALA A 49 2.54 -8.19 8.89
CA ALA A 49 1.67 -9.27 8.41
C ALA A 49 0.52 -8.73 7.53
N LEU A 50 -0.07 -7.58 7.91
CA LEU A 50 -1.07 -6.89 7.09
C LEU A 50 -0.50 -6.49 5.71
N TYR A 51 0.67 -5.84 5.68
CA TYR A 51 1.31 -5.41 4.45
C TYR A 51 1.68 -6.62 3.56
N LEU A 52 2.32 -7.65 4.11
CA LEU A 52 2.65 -8.86 3.35
C LEU A 52 1.40 -9.55 2.81
N GLY A 53 0.30 -9.58 3.58
CA GLY A 53 -1.00 -10.10 3.15
C GLY A 53 -1.55 -9.35 1.92
N PHE A 54 -1.57 -8.02 1.96
CA PHE A 54 -1.97 -7.22 0.79
C PHE A 54 -0.98 -7.35 -0.38
N GLY A 55 0.32 -7.45 -0.08
CA GLY A 55 1.37 -7.64 -1.06
C GLY A 55 1.19 -8.91 -1.88
N ILE A 56 1.00 -10.05 -1.22
CA ILE A 56 0.81 -11.34 -1.90
C ILE A 56 -0.53 -11.39 -2.64
N LEU A 57 -1.61 -10.82 -2.08
CA LEU A 57 -2.90 -10.72 -2.77
C LEU A 57 -2.76 -9.94 -4.08
N ASN A 58 -2.08 -8.79 -4.06
CA ASN A 58 -1.87 -8.00 -5.26
C ASN A 58 -0.97 -8.71 -6.28
N TRP A 59 0.09 -9.38 -5.80
CA TRP A 59 0.99 -10.14 -6.65
C TRP A 59 0.28 -11.30 -7.36
N MET A 60 -0.56 -12.06 -6.65
CA MET A 60 -1.28 -13.19 -7.22
C MET A 60 -2.40 -12.75 -8.16
N ALA A 61 -3.08 -11.65 -7.85
CA ALA A 61 -4.20 -11.15 -8.66
C ALA A 61 -3.77 -10.38 -9.92
N LYS A 62 -2.49 -9.97 -10.05
CA LYS A 62 -2.02 -9.02 -11.10
C LYS A 62 -2.33 -9.41 -12.56
N GLU A 63 -2.46 -10.71 -12.87
CA GLU A 63 -2.76 -11.20 -14.23
C GLU A 63 -4.28 -11.30 -14.51
N THR A 64 -5.11 -11.03 -13.50
CA THR A 64 -6.57 -11.15 -13.61
C THR A 64 -7.22 -9.80 -13.94
N LEU A 65 -8.50 -9.85 -14.34
CA LEU A 65 -9.28 -8.65 -14.62
C LEU A 65 -9.65 -7.93 -13.32
N ILE A 66 -8.90 -6.90 -12.94
CA ILE A 66 -9.13 -6.13 -11.72
C ILE A 66 -10.32 -5.17 -11.88
N GLY A 67 -11.12 -5.02 -10.82
CA GLY A 67 -12.29 -4.12 -10.78
C GLY A 67 -13.62 -4.75 -11.25
N GLY A 68 -13.58 -5.93 -11.87
CA GLY A 68 -14.78 -6.71 -12.21
C GLY A 68 -15.36 -7.41 -10.98
N ILE A 69 -16.58 -7.96 -11.07
CA ILE A 69 -17.33 -8.50 -9.90
C ILE A 69 -16.47 -9.39 -8.99
N TYR A 70 -15.65 -10.28 -9.56
CA TYR A 70 -14.77 -11.19 -8.81
C TYR A 70 -13.60 -10.51 -8.09
N ASN A 71 -12.96 -9.51 -8.72
CA ASN A 71 -11.77 -8.83 -8.18
C ASN A 71 -12.08 -7.43 -7.64
N LYS A 72 -13.34 -7.03 -7.60
CA LYS A 72 -13.80 -5.77 -7.05
C LYS A 72 -13.48 -5.63 -5.55
N PRO A 73 -13.59 -6.69 -4.72
CA PRO A 73 -13.16 -6.61 -3.33
C PRO A 73 -11.68 -6.28 -3.17
N ILE A 74 -10.81 -6.85 -4.02
CA ILE A 74 -9.36 -6.57 -4.00
C ILE A 74 -9.08 -5.12 -4.38
N ALA A 75 -9.74 -4.62 -5.43
CA ALA A 75 -9.64 -3.21 -5.83
C ALA A 75 -10.10 -2.28 -4.71
N PHE A 76 -11.21 -2.61 -4.03
CA PHE A 76 -11.76 -1.82 -2.94
C PHE A 76 -10.90 -1.85 -1.66
N GLY A 77 -10.32 -3.00 -1.31
CA GLY A 77 -9.41 -3.11 -0.18
C GLY A 77 -8.17 -2.22 -0.35
N ASN A 78 -7.56 -2.25 -1.54
CA ASN A 78 -6.45 -1.35 -1.88
C ASN A 78 -6.87 0.11 -1.90
N LEU A 79 -8.04 0.42 -2.46
CA LEU A 79 -8.60 1.76 -2.45
C LEU A 79 -8.72 2.28 -1.01
N MET A 80 -9.27 1.48 -0.09
CA MET A 80 -9.41 1.86 1.31
C MET A 80 -8.06 2.10 1.97
N HIS A 81 -7.10 1.18 1.79
CA HIS A 81 -5.76 1.33 2.36
C HIS A 81 -5.08 2.63 1.89
N PHE A 82 -5.04 2.87 0.58
CA PHE A 82 -4.36 4.03 0.03
C PHE A 82 -5.12 5.35 0.25
N CYS A 83 -6.45 5.38 0.16
CA CYS A 83 -7.22 6.61 0.41
C CYS A 83 -7.15 7.04 1.88
N VAL A 84 -7.41 6.11 2.82
CA VAL A 84 -7.37 6.44 4.25
C VAL A 84 -5.94 6.81 4.66
N GLY A 85 -4.94 6.07 4.17
CA GLY A 85 -3.53 6.40 4.38
C GLY A 85 -3.15 7.76 3.81
N ALA A 86 -3.53 8.07 2.56
CA ALA A 86 -3.23 9.36 1.93
C ALA A 86 -3.85 10.53 2.71
N ILE A 87 -5.12 10.44 3.10
CA ILE A 87 -5.80 11.49 3.89
C ILE A 87 -5.08 11.69 5.23
N THR A 88 -4.65 10.60 5.88
CA THR A 88 -3.97 10.67 7.17
C THR A 88 -2.59 11.31 7.04
N LEU A 89 -1.83 10.92 6.03
CA LEU A 89 -0.49 11.45 5.75
C LEU A 89 -0.54 12.94 5.37
N VAL A 90 -1.45 13.33 4.48
CA VAL A 90 -1.64 14.74 4.08
C VAL A 90 -2.01 15.62 5.28
N LYS A 91 -2.82 15.12 6.21
CA LYS A 91 -3.19 15.87 7.42
C LYS A 91 -2.02 16.10 8.38
N VAL A 92 -1.06 15.18 8.43
CA VAL A 92 0.01 15.21 9.43
C VAL A 92 1.33 15.78 8.88
N VAL A 93 1.53 15.78 7.56
CA VAL A 93 2.81 16.15 6.92
C VAL A 93 3.30 17.54 7.33
N SER A 94 2.40 18.51 7.52
CA SER A 94 2.75 19.87 7.94
C SER A 94 3.20 19.97 9.40
N ASN A 95 2.89 18.97 10.23
CA ASN A 95 3.20 18.95 11.66
C ASN A 95 4.51 18.19 11.96
N ILE A 96 5.03 17.44 10.99
CA ILE A 96 6.23 16.62 11.16
C ILE A 96 7.48 17.46 10.85
N LYS A 97 8.39 17.57 11.83
CA LYS A 97 9.66 18.30 11.68
C LYS A 97 10.85 17.39 11.37
N THR A 98 10.82 16.15 11.86
CA THR A 98 11.89 15.17 11.68
C THR A 98 11.53 14.19 10.55
N HIS A 99 12.48 13.81 9.71
CA HIS A 99 12.28 12.89 8.58
C HIS A 99 11.19 13.33 7.56
N LEU A 100 11.01 14.65 7.40
CA LEU A 100 9.97 15.23 6.54
C LEU A 100 10.05 14.69 5.10
N GLU A 101 11.26 14.53 4.55
CA GLU A 101 11.46 14.02 3.19
C GLU A 101 10.85 12.62 2.98
N ILE A 102 11.00 11.73 3.96
CA ILE A 102 10.43 10.38 3.91
C ILE A 102 8.91 10.44 3.97
N VAL A 103 8.36 11.27 4.86
CA VAL A 103 6.91 11.43 4.98
C VAL A 103 6.31 12.02 3.70
N ILE A 104 6.96 13.01 3.09
CA ILE A 104 6.52 13.58 1.81
C ILE A 104 6.56 12.52 0.72
N SER A 105 7.67 11.78 0.60
CA SER A 105 7.81 10.68 -0.38
C SER A 105 6.70 9.63 -0.21
N LEU A 106 6.46 9.19 1.04
CA LEU A 106 5.40 8.25 1.36
C LEU A 106 4.02 8.82 1.02
N THR A 107 3.76 10.09 1.34
CA THR A 107 2.51 10.78 1.03
C THR A 107 2.25 10.80 -0.47
N LEU A 108 3.26 11.13 -1.28
CA LEU A 108 3.15 11.13 -2.74
C LEU A 108 2.79 9.74 -3.27
N VAL A 109 3.48 8.69 -2.80
CA VAL A 109 3.19 7.30 -3.20
C VAL A 109 1.75 6.92 -2.84
N TYR A 110 1.30 7.23 -1.62
CA TYR A 110 -0.06 6.95 -1.18
C TYR A 110 -1.12 7.70 -2.01
N VAL A 111 -0.90 8.98 -2.31
CA VAL A 111 -1.82 9.79 -3.13
C VAL A 111 -1.89 9.24 -4.56
N ILE A 112 -0.75 8.90 -5.16
CA ILE A 112 -0.71 8.32 -6.52
C ILE A 112 -1.52 7.01 -6.55
N PHE A 113 -1.26 6.08 -5.63
CA PHE A 113 -2.02 4.84 -5.58
C PHE A 113 -3.49 5.05 -5.26
N ALA A 114 -3.85 5.99 -4.39
CA ALA A 114 -5.24 6.32 -4.10
C ALA A 114 -5.98 6.74 -5.38
N ILE A 115 -5.40 7.66 -6.17
CA ILE A 115 -5.99 8.10 -7.44
C ILE A 115 -6.12 6.93 -8.43
N LEU A 116 -5.08 6.10 -8.55
CA LEU A 116 -5.09 4.93 -9.42
C LEU A 116 -6.19 3.93 -9.02
N PHE A 117 -6.33 3.61 -7.73
CA PHE A 117 -7.35 2.68 -7.26
C PHE A 117 -8.76 3.27 -7.28
N VAL A 118 -8.94 4.58 -7.12
CA VAL A 118 -10.23 5.27 -7.38
C VAL A 118 -10.62 5.07 -8.84
N TYR A 119 -9.67 5.24 -9.76
CA TYR A 119 -9.92 5.01 -11.17
C TYR A 119 -10.28 3.54 -11.44
N ILE A 120 -9.49 2.57 -10.96
CA ILE A 120 -9.79 1.13 -11.09
C ILE A 120 -11.20 0.81 -10.59
N PHE A 121 -11.57 1.33 -9.42
CA PHE A 121 -12.85 1.03 -8.79
C PHE A 121 -14.05 1.60 -9.55
N ARG A 122 -13.91 2.79 -10.13
CA ARG A 122 -14.98 3.45 -10.90
C ARG A 122 -15.10 2.91 -12.32
N THR A 123 -14.02 2.45 -12.92
CA THR A 123 -14.05 1.91 -14.29
C THR A 123 -14.47 0.45 -14.28
N ASN A 124 -15.57 0.14 -14.96
CA ASN A 124 -15.91 -1.25 -15.25
C ASN A 124 -14.91 -1.81 -16.27
N PRO A 125 -14.22 -2.92 -15.97
CA PRO A 125 -13.23 -3.45 -16.89
C PRO A 125 -13.91 -4.06 -18.12
N THR A 126 -13.52 -3.61 -19.30
CA THR A 126 -13.93 -4.20 -20.56
C THR A 126 -13.00 -5.36 -20.90
N LYS A 127 -13.56 -6.49 -21.38
CA LYS A 127 -12.74 -7.63 -21.81
C LYS A 127 -11.80 -7.17 -22.92
N THR A 128 -10.50 -7.12 -22.65
CA THR A 128 -9.49 -6.90 -23.68
C THR A 128 -9.50 -8.13 -24.58
N LYS A 129 -9.82 -7.98 -25.87
CA LYS A 129 -9.74 -9.09 -26.83
C LYS A 129 -8.30 -9.63 -26.79
N LYS A 130 -8.12 -10.89 -26.40
CA LYS A 130 -6.84 -11.60 -26.58
C LYS A 130 -6.52 -11.51 -28.08
N LYS A 131 -5.40 -10.87 -28.44
CA LYS A 131 -4.79 -11.12 -29.75
C LYS A 131 -4.42 -12.60 -29.77
N LYS A 132 -5.10 -13.36 -30.64
CA LYS A 132 -4.77 -14.75 -30.94
C LYS A 132 -3.38 -14.81 -31.57
#